data_AF-A0A9E3L2S9-F1
#
_entry.id   AF-A0A9E3L2S9-F1
#
_cell.length_a   1.000
_cell.length_b   1.000
_cell.length_c   1.000
_cell.angle_alpha   90.00
_cell.angle_beta   90.00
_cell.angle_gamma   90.00
#
_symmetry.space_group_name_H-M   'P 1'
#
loop_
_entity.id
_entity.type
_entity.pdbx_description
1 polymer ?
#
loop_
_entity_poly.entity_id
_entity_poly.type
_entity_poly.pdbx_seq_one_letter_code
_entity_poly.pdbx_strand_id
1 'polypeptide(L)'
;MDGRTSDRRQYALLWIIGAFSAMLRSMKTQTIEIDDVTANALRQRADERGVSVPELLAELLVLEAGSVRADSDEIAELDRRWKAFEAQKSVASNDEVVRWLETWGTPAFRNWRDR
;
A
#
# COMPACT_ATOMS: atom_id res chain seq x y z
N MET A 1 -30.31 -14.87 1.59
CA MET A 1 -28.96 -15.17 2.05
C MET A 1 -27.98 -14.76 0.97
N ASP A 2 -26.98 -13.99 1.39
CA ASP A 2 -25.82 -13.44 0.68
C ASP A 2 -24.98 -14.53 -0.02
N GLY A 3 -24.06 -14.25 -0.95
CA GLY A 3 -23.51 -12.95 -1.30
C GLY A 3 -22.70 -13.01 -2.60
N ARG A 4 -22.70 -11.86 -3.28
CA ARG A 4 -21.98 -11.59 -4.53
C ARG A 4 -20.65 -10.96 -4.16
N THR A 5 -19.57 -11.74 -4.21
CA THR A 5 -18.20 -11.26 -4.03
C THR A 5 -17.72 -10.62 -5.34
N SER A 6 -17.78 -9.30 -5.42
CA SER A 6 -17.01 -8.55 -6.40
C SER A 6 -16.34 -7.35 -5.74
N ASP A 7 -15.02 -7.33 -5.90
CA ASP A 7 -14.23 -6.12 -6.12
C ASP A 7 -13.93 -5.18 -4.95
N ARG A 8 -13.26 -5.69 -3.92
CA ARG A 8 -12.69 -4.88 -2.83
C ARG A 8 -11.43 -4.08 -3.20
N ARG A 9 -10.95 -4.14 -4.45
CA ARG A 9 -9.67 -3.50 -4.84
C ARG A 9 -9.85 -2.16 -5.56
N GLN A 10 -11.02 -1.86 -6.11
CA GLN A 10 -11.29 -0.57 -6.76
C GLN A 10 -11.70 0.57 -5.80
N TYR A 11 -12.13 0.24 -4.57
CA TYR A 11 -12.64 1.25 -3.63
C TYR A 11 -11.56 2.05 -2.89
N ALA A 12 -10.30 1.59 -2.87
CA ALA A 12 -9.23 2.26 -2.15
C ALA A 12 -8.80 3.59 -2.81
N LEU A 13 -8.82 3.66 -4.14
CA LEU A 13 -8.43 4.86 -4.90
C LEU A 13 -9.56 5.90 -4.94
N LEU A 14 -10.82 5.48 -4.94
CA LEU A 14 -11.98 6.38 -4.97
C LEU A 14 -12.22 7.08 -3.63
N TRP A 15 -11.83 6.47 -2.50
CA TRP A 15 -11.97 7.12 -1.20
C TRP A 15 -11.00 8.29 -1.00
N ILE A 16 -9.77 8.21 -1.54
CA ILE A 16 -8.77 9.29 -1.44
C ILE A 16 -9.26 10.55 -2.18
N ILE A 17 -9.84 10.39 -3.37
CA ILE A 17 -10.40 11.51 -4.15
C ILE A 17 -11.67 12.07 -3.47
N GLY A 18 -12.53 11.21 -2.92
CA GLY A 18 -13.78 11.60 -2.26
C GLY A 18 -13.58 12.35 -0.93
N ALA A 19 -12.59 11.94 -0.13
CA ALA A 19 -12.27 12.59 1.14
C ALA A 19 -11.75 14.03 0.94
N PHE A 20 -10.96 14.26 -0.12
CA PHE A 20 -10.45 15.59 -0.44
C PHE A 20 -11.58 16.57 -0.86
N SER A 21 -12.56 16.10 -1.65
CA SER A 21 -13.74 16.90 -2.04
C SER A 21 -14.63 17.30 -0.86
N ALA A 22 -14.77 16.44 0.17
CA ALA A 22 -15.53 16.79 1.38
C ALA A 22 -14.77 17.76 2.30
N MET A 23 -13.43 17.66 2.36
CA MET A 23 -12.57 18.50 3.19
C MET A 23 -12.49 19.96 2.72
N LEU A 24 -12.61 20.21 1.40
CA LEU A 24 -12.69 21.56 0.82
C LEU A 24 -13.87 22.40 1.35
N ARG A 25 -14.91 21.77 1.91
CA ARG A 25 -16.13 22.48 2.37
C ARG A 25 -16.00 23.15 3.74
N SER A 26 -14.90 22.91 4.47
CA SER A 26 -14.60 23.53 5.77
C SER A 26 -13.09 23.71 5.97
N MET A 27 -12.44 24.47 5.10
CA MET A 27 -11.02 24.79 5.28
C MET A 27 -10.83 25.86 6.36
N LYS A 28 -9.98 25.56 7.35
CA LYS A 28 -9.44 26.54 8.30
C LYS A 28 -7.96 26.73 7.99
N THR A 29 -7.56 27.95 7.65
CA THR A 29 -6.15 28.30 7.47
C THR A 29 -5.52 28.61 8.82
N GLN A 30 -4.38 27.99 9.10
CA GLN A 30 -3.54 28.31 10.26
C GLN A 30 -2.11 28.57 9.80
N THR A 31 -1.47 29.55 10.41
CA THR A 31 -0.05 29.84 10.18
C THR A 31 0.78 29.01 11.16
N ILE A 32 1.79 28.33 10.65
CA ILE A 32 2.79 27.61 11.44
C ILE A 32 4.16 28.23 11.18
N GLU A 33 4.94 28.41 12.24
CA GLU A 33 6.33 28.83 12.14
C GLU A 33 7.20 27.59 11.95
N ILE A 34 8.00 27.58 10.89
CA ILE A 34 8.96 26.51 10.55
C ILE A 34 10.27 27.18 10.13
N ASP A 35 11.39 26.47 10.27
CA ASP A 35 12.67 26.97 9.80
C ASP A 35 12.75 27.01 8.26
N ASP A 36 13.63 27.86 7.73
CA ASP A 36 13.78 28.07 6.29
C ASP A 36 14.17 26.79 5.53
N VAL A 37 14.94 25.89 6.16
CA VAL A 37 15.38 24.64 5.53
C VAL A 37 14.17 23.73 5.33
N THR A 38 13.33 23.58 6.36
CA THR A 38 12.08 22.81 6.29
C THR A 38 11.10 23.43 5.30
N ALA A 39 10.95 24.76 5.29
CA ALA A 39 10.07 25.45 4.35
C ALA A 39 10.47 25.21 2.89
N ASN A 40 11.78 25.27 2.59
CA ASN A 40 12.29 25.00 1.25
C ASN A 40 12.11 23.54 0.84
N ALA A 41 12.36 22.59 1.75
CA ALA A 41 12.16 21.17 1.48
C ALA A 41 10.68 20.83 1.20
N LEU A 42 9.74 21.46 1.90
CA LEU A 42 8.30 21.27 1.65
C LEU A 42 7.89 21.84 0.28
N ARG A 43 8.38 23.04 -0.08
CA ARG A 43 8.10 23.64 -1.39
C ARG A 43 8.65 22.78 -2.53
N GLN A 44 9.91 22.39 -2.43
CA GLN A 44 10.55 21.54 -3.44
C GLN A 44 9.75 20.24 -3.67
N ARG A 45 9.36 19.55 -2.59
CA ARG A 45 8.59 18.30 -2.69
C ARG A 45 7.19 18.50 -3.25
N ALA A 46 6.56 19.63 -2.96
CA ALA A 46 5.26 19.98 -3.51
C ALA A 46 5.37 20.22 -5.03
N ASP A 47 6.41 20.94 -5.45
CA ASP A 47 6.72 21.21 -6.86
C ASP A 47 7.04 19.91 -7.63
N GLU A 48 7.87 19.04 -7.06
CA GLU A 48 8.21 17.72 -7.63
C GLU A 48 6.97 16.84 -7.86
N ARG A 49 5.90 17.04 -7.08
CA ARG A 49 4.64 16.29 -7.17
C ARG A 49 3.54 17.05 -7.89
N GLY A 50 3.75 18.31 -8.25
CA GLY A 50 2.75 19.18 -8.88
C GLY A 50 1.54 19.49 -7.99
N VAL A 51 1.71 19.47 -6.66
CA VAL A 51 0.65 19.74 -5.67
C VAL A 51 0.99 20.97 -4.85
N SER A 52 0.02 21.47 -4.07
CA SER A 52 0.28 22.58 -3.14
C SER A 52 0.94 22.08 -1.84
N VAL A 53 1.67 22.95 -1.13
CA VAL A 53 2.24 22.60 0.19
C VAL A 53 1.18 22.16 1.21
N PRO A 54 0.00 22.81 1.34
CA PRO A 54 -1.07 22.32 2.21
C PRO A 54 -1.59 20.93 1.84
N GLU A 55 -1.68 20.63 0.55
CA GLU A 55 -2.09 19.31 0.04
C GLU A 55 -1.04 18.24 0.34
N LEU A 56 0.25 18.55 0.14
CA LEU A 56 1.35 17.70 0.56
C LEU A 56 1.31 17.41 2.07
N LEU A 57 1.05 18.42 2.90
CA LEU A 57 0.94 18.26 4.34
C LEU A 57 -0.27 17.41 4.74
N ALA A 58 -1.41 17.59 4.07
CA ALA A 58 -2.58 16.75 4.29
C ALA A 58 -2.31 15.28 3.94
N GLU A 59 -1.63 15.01 2.82
CA GLU A 59 -1.20 13.66 2.45
C GLU A 59 -0.25 13.06 3.49
N LEU A 60 0.75 13.82 3.95
CA LEU A 60 1.69 13.36 4.97
C LEU A 60 0.98 12.99 6.28
N LEU A 61 0.00 13.78 6.70
CA LEU A 61 -0.80 13.49 7.90
C LEU A 61 -1.69 12.26 7.71
N VAL A 62 -2.22 12.04 6.51
CA VAL A 62 -2.97 10.80 6.20
C VAL A 62 -2.03 9.59 6.24
N LEU A 63 -0.80 9.71 5.75
CA LEU A 63 0.19 8.65 5.82
C LEU A 63 0.64 8.36 7.27
N GLU A 64 0.78 9.40 8.09
CA GLU A 64 1.11 9.26 9.51
C GLU A 64 -0.06 8.64 10.29
N ALA A 65 -1.28 9.12 10.09
CA ALA A 65 -2.49 8.59 10.74
C ALA A 65 -2.85 7.18 10.23
N GLY A 66 -2.56 6.90 8.95
CA GLY A 66 -2.76 5.63 8.29
C GLY A 66 -1.58 4.67 8.45
N SER A 67 -0.51 5.07 9.15
CA SER A 67 0.58 4.18 9.52
C SER A 67 0.03 3.13 10.47
N VAL A 68 -0.41 2.01 9.91
CA VAL A 68 -0.68 0.79 10.66
C VAL A 68 0.63 0.44 11.34
N ARG A 69 0.67 0.66 12.66
CA ARG A 69 1.76 0.16 13.49
C ARG A 69 1.72 -1.35 13.33
N ALA A 70 2.64 -1.91 12.55
CA ALA A 70 2.78 -3.35 12.43
C ALA A 70 2.96 -3.88 13.86
N ASP A 71 2.06 -4.77 14.27
CA ASP A 71 2.13 -5.34 15.61
C ASP A 71 3.47 -6.07 15.75
N SER A 72 4.07 -6.02 16.93
CA SER A 72 5.31 -6.75 17.20
C SER A 72 5.15 -8.25 16.91
N ASP A 73 3.95 -8.79 17.15
CA ASP A 73 3.62 -10.19 16.88
C ASP A 73 3.50 -10.46 15.38
N GLU A 74 2.98 -9.52 14.59
CA GLU A 74 2.94 -9.62 13.13
C GLU A 74 4.35 -9.63 12.52
N ILE A 75 5.24 -8.75 13.04
CA ILE A 75 6.64 -8.70 12.62
C ILE A 75 7.36 -10.02 13.00
N ALA A 76 7.13 -10.52 14.22
CA ALA A 76 7.72 -11.78 14.67
C ALA A 76 7.25 -12.98 13.83
N GLU A 77 5.97 -13.00 13.42
CA GLU A 77 5.44 -14.02 12.52
C GLU A 77 6.08 -13.97 11.13
N LEU A 78 6.26 -12.77 10.57
CA LEU A 78 6.94 -12.58 9.29
C LEU A 78 8.39 -13.08 9.35
N ASP A 79 9.12 -12.76 10.42
CA ASP A 79 10.49 -13.24 10.65
C ASP A 79 10.55 -14.78 10.76
N ARG A 80 9.60 -15.39 11.48
CA ARG A 80 9.49 -16.85 11.56
C ARG A 80 9.28 -17.48 10.19
N ARG A 81 8.35 -16.94 9.39
CA ARG A 81 8.05 -17.43 8.03
C ARG A 81 9.22 -17.25 7.08
N TRP A 82 9.94 -16.14 7.21
CA TRP A 82 11.12 -15.86 6.41
C TRP A 82 12.25 -16.85 6.70
N LYS A 83 12.57 -17.08 7.99
CA LYS A 83 13.57 -18.09 8.39
C LYS A 83 13.20 -19.50 7.92
N ALA A 84 11.92 -19.86 8.00
CA ALA A 84 11.43 -21.14 7.49
C ALA A 84 11.53 -21.24 5.95
N PHE A 85 11.45 -20.13 5.23
CA PHE A 85 11.68 -20.06 3.79
C PHE A 85 13.16 -20.15 3.44
N GLU A 86 14.05 -19.41 4.12
CA GLU A 86 15.50 -19.49 3.92
C GLU A 86 16.06 -20.90 4.19
N ALA A 87 15.48 -21.61 5.15
CA ALA A 87 15.83 -23.00 5.43
C ALA A 87 15.44 -23.96 4.29
N GLN A 88 14.56 -23.56 3.37
CA GLN A 88 14.22 -24.35 2.20
C GLN A 88 15.32 -24.24 1.15
N LYS A 89 15.83 -25.39 0.69
CA LYS A 89 16.97 -25.47 -0.24
C LYS A 89 16.59 -25.27 -1.71
N SER A 90 15.31 -25.08 -2.02
CA SER A 90 14.81 -24.97 -3.39
C SER A 90 13.74 -23.90 -3.50
N VAL A 91 13.99 -22.92 -4.35
CA VAL A 91 13.01 -21.92 -4.79
C VAL A 91 12.78 -22.17 -6.27
N ALA A 92 11.52 -22.28 -6.69
CA ALA A 92 11.21 -22.43 -8.10
C ALA A 92 11.63 -21.19 -8.90
N SER A 93 12.03 -21.44 -10.15
CA SER A 93 12.30 -20.35 -11.08
C SER A 93 11.03 -19.58 -11.42
N ASN A 94 11.17 -18.30 -11.78
CA ASN A 94 10.04 -17.49 -12.18
C ASN A 94 9.27 -18.12 -13.37
N ASP A 95 9.99 -18.62 -14.38
CA ASP A 95 9.39 -19.27 -15.57
C ASP A 95 8.56 -20.51 -15.20
N GLU A 96 9.02 -21.28 -14.22
CA GLU A 96 8.31 -22.46 -13.73
C GLU A 96 7.00 -22.10 -13.01
N VAL A 97 7.03 -21.00 -12.25
CA VAL A 97 5.85 -20.44 -11.58
C VAL A 97 4.87 -19.89 -12.62
N VAL A 98 5.34 -19.15 -13.63
CA VAL A 98 4.50 -18.61 -14.70
C VAL A 98 3.79 -19.74 -15.45
N ARG A 99 4.55 -20.76 -15.88
CA ARG A 99 3.99 -21.94 -16.57
C ARG A 99 2.99 -22.70 -15.70
N TRP A 100 3.15 -22.68 -14.38
CA TRP A 100 2.17 -23.26 -13.47
C TRP A 100 0.86 -22.47 -13.44
N LEU A 101 0.96 -21.15 -13.30
CA LEU A 101 -0.21 -20.28 -13.24
C LEU A 101 -1.05 -20.38 -14.52
N GLU A 102 -0.41 -20.56 -15.67
CA GLU A 102 -1.10 -20.79 -16.96
C GLU A 102 -1.98 -22.05 -16.96
N THR A 103 -1.68 -23.05 -16.13
CA THR A 103 -2.50 -24.26 -16.03
C THR A 103 -3.75 -24.08 -15.17
N TRP A 104 -3.87 -22.99 -14.40
CA TRP A 104 -5.00 -22.77 -13.52
C TRP A 104 -6.32 -22.66 -14.30
N GLY A 105 -7.36 -23.32 -13.81
CA GLY A 105 -8.66 -23.37 -14.49
C GLY A 105 -8.70 -24.28 -15.72
N THR A 106 -7.61 -25.00 -16.03
CA THR A 106 -7.56 -26.00 -17.09
C THR A 106 -7.55 -27.42 -16.52
N PRO A 107 -7.94 -28.45 -17.29
CA PRO A 107 -7.78 -29.84 -16.89
C PRO A 107 -6.32 -30.26 -16.62
N ALA A 108 -5.35 -29.48 -17.10
CA ALA A 108 -3.92 -29.73 -16.87
C ALA A 108 -3.42 -29.24 -15.50
N PHE A 109 -4.26 -28.57 -14.70
CA PHE A 109 -3.89 -28.07 -13.38
C PHE A 109 -3.44 -29.20 -12.45
N ARG A 110 -2.32 -28.97 -11.76
CA ARG A 110 -1.85 -29.79 -10.64
C ARG A 110 -1.42 -28.89 -9.49
N ASN A 111 -1.65 -29.32 -8.25
CA ASN A 111 -1.15 -28.59 -7.08
C ASN A 111 0.38 -28.52 -7.15
N TRP A 112 0.97 -27.42 -6.68
CA TRP A 112 2.41 -27.23 -6.66
C TRP A 112 3.18 -28.39 -5.99
N ARG A 113 2.60 -29.02 -4.95
CA ARG A 113 3.20 -30.16 -4.24
C ARG A 113 3.01 -31.51 -4.94
N ASP A 114 2.06 -31.60 -5.87
CA ASP A 114 1.66 -32.84 -6.55
C ASP A 114 2.17 -32.86 -8.02
N ARG A 115 3.12 -31.97 -8.31
CA ARG A 115 3.79 -31.83 -9.61
C ARG A 115 4.99 -32.74 -9.73
#